data_AF-A0A7S2JJ19-F1
#
_entry.id   AF-A0A7S2JJ19-F1
#
_cell.length_a   1.000
_cell.length_b   1.000
_cell.length_c   1.000
_cell.angle_alpha   90.00
_cell.angle_beta   90.00
_cell.angle_gamma   90.00
#
_symmetry.space_group_name_H-M   'P 1'
#
loop_
_entity.id
_entity.type
_entity.pdbx_description
1 polymer ?
#
loop_
_entity_poly.entity_id
_entity_poly.type
_entity_poly.pdbx_seq_one_letter_code
_entity_poly.pdbx_strand_id
1 'polypeptide(L)'
;KLSNDRMGLTRSAILLILFIVIHAVGNLHVFKGPDDFNGYGYFYVRLYWTGFGLPANIVEEYILLSVLLHVFVGLKRTWDMKLALVKTQGLNALNLAISGLMLLTFMTIHLFQFRFGDT
;
A
#
# COMPACT_ATOMS: atom_id res chain seq x y z
N LYS A 1 -15.87 -20.60 1.91
CA LYS A 1 -16.33 -19.19 1.94
C LYS A 1 -15.21 -18.34 2.51
N LEU A 2 -14.85 -17.21 1.89
CA LEU A 2 -13.97 -16.22 2.50
C LEU A 2 -14.69 -15.61 3.72
N SER A 3 -14.07 -15.71 4.89
CA SER A 3 -14.56 -15.11 6.14
C SER A 3 -14.57 -13.59 6.01
N ASN A 4 -15.61 -12.93 6.53
CA ASN A 4 -15.69 -11.46 6.61
C ASN A 4 -15.24 -10.96 8.00
N ASP A 5 -14.31 -11.70 8.62
CA ASP A 5 -13.66 -11.24 9.83
C ASP A 5 -12.80 -10.00 9.55
N ARG A 6 -12.56 -9.21 10.59
CA ARG A 6 -11.83 -7.94 10.48
C ARG A 6 -10.31 -8.14 10.59
N MET A 7 -9.83 -9.35 10.88
CA MET A 7 -8.45 -9.57 11.29
C MET A 7 -7.47 -9.25 10.16
N GLY A 8 -7.76 -9.74 8.95
CA GLY A 8 -6.95 -9.43 7.75
C GLY A 8 -6.93 -7.94 7.42
N LEU A 9 -8.08 -7.27 7.53
CA LEU A 9 -8.21 -5.84 7.28
C LEU A 9 -7.43 -5.01 8.32
N THR A 10 -7.59 -5.31 9.62
CA THR A 10 -6.93 -4.57 10.70
C THR A 10 -5.43 -4.77 10.68
N ARG A 11 -4.94 -6.00 10.52
CA ARG A 11 -3.49 -6.28 10.53
C ARG A 11 -2.77 -5.65 9.34
N SER A 12 -3.35 -5.76 8.15
CA SER A 12 -2.81 -5.09 6.96
C SER A 12 -2.85 -3.57 7.11
N ALA A 13 -3.92 -2.99 7.67
CA ALA A 13 -3.99 -1.55 7.92
C ALA A 13 -2.89 -1.06 8.87
N ILE A 14 -2.66 -1.76 9.99
CA ILE A 14 -1.61 -1.39 10.97
C ILE A 14 -0.23 -1.38 10.30
N LEU A 15 0.08 -2.43 9.54
CA LEU A 15 1.34 -2.54 8.81
C LEU A 15 1.48 -1.41 7.78
N LEU A 16 0.44 -1.14 6.99
CA LEU A 16 0.50 -0.11 5.94
C LEU A 16 0.59 1.30 6.52
N ILE A 17 -0.04 1.57 7.67
CA ILE A 17 0.11 2.83 8.39
C ILE A 17 1.56 3.02 8.85
N LEU A 18 2.15 1.99 9.46
CA LEU A 18 3.57 2.02 9.86
C LEU A 18 4.47 2.27 8.64
N PHE A 19 4.22 1.57 7.53
CA PHE A 19 4.96 1.77 6.29
C PHE A 19 4.86 3.22 5.79
N ILE A 20 3.66 3.81 5.77
CA ILE A 20 3.46 5.20 5.34
C ILE A 20 4.26 6.17 6.22
N VAL A 21 4.28 5.96 7.54
CA VAL A 21 5.06 6.81 8.45
C VAL A 21 6.55 6.71 8.13
N ILE A 22 7.10 5.49 8.00
CA ILE A 22 8.52 5.30 7.67
C ILE A 22 8.84 5.90 6.29
N HIS A 23 7.99 5.64 5.30
CA HIS A 23 8.15 6.15 3.93
C HIS A 23 8.13 7.68 3.91
N ALA A 24 7.17 8.32 4.58
CA ALA A 24 7.09 9.77 4.66
C ALA A 24 8.30 10.38 5.38
N VAL A 25 8.73 9.81 6.51
CA VAL A 25 9.93 10.26 7.23
C VAL A 25 11.18 10.11 6.37
N GLY A 26 11.35 8.97 5.68
CA GLY A 26 12.43 8.76 4.72
C GLY A 26 12.43 9.81 3.61
N ASN A 27 11.25 10.20 3.11
CA ASN A 27 11.14 11.25 2.10
C ASN A 27 11.53 12.65 2.64
N LEU A 28 11.34 12.93 3.92
CA LEU A 28 11.76 14.20 4.53
C LEU A 28 13.30 14.35 4.57
N HIS A 29 14.07 13.27 4.40
CA HIS A 29 15.53 13.35 4.31
C HIS A 29 16.00 14.10 3.06
N VAL A 30 15.10 14.43 2.11
CA VAL A 30 15.39 15.33 0.98
C VAL A 30 15.97 16.67 1.46
N PHE A 31 15.58 17.14 2.66
CA PHE A 31 16.07 18.38 3.26
C PHE A 31 17.48 18.29 3.88
N LYS A 32 18.05 17.08 3.96
CA LYS A 32 19.39 16.82 4.53
C LYS A 32 20.46 16.56 3.46
N GLY A 33 20.07 16.62 2.19
CA GLY A 33 20.96 16.45 1.04
C GLY A 33 20.97 15.03 0.47
N PRO A 34 21.63 14.83 -0.68
CA PRO A 34 21.50 13.61 -1.47
C PRO A 34 22.00 12.35 -0.76
N ASP A 35 23.09 12.43 0.00
CA ASP A 35 23.68 11.25 0.65
C ASP A 35 22.76 10.68 1.73
N ASP A 36 22.14 11.55 2.54
CA ASP A 36 21.22 11.15 3.60
C ASP A 36 19.88 10.68 3.01
N PHE A 37 19.39 11.33 1.95
CA PHE A 37 18.19 10.91 1.23
C PHE A 37 18.35 9.54 0.55
N ASN A 38 19.49 9.30 -0.11
CA ASN A 38 19.76 8.04 -0.80
C ASN A 38 20.21 6.91 0.14
N GLY A 39 20.55 7.24 1.39
CA GLY A 39 21.09 6.33 2.39
C GLY A 39 20.25 5.06 2.60
N TYR A 40 18.93 5.20 2.73
CA TYR A 40 18.06 4.03 2.88
C TYR A 40 17.91 3.25 1.57
N GLY A 41 18.03 3.88 0.40
CA GLY A 41 18.07 3.18 -0.90
C GLY A 41 19.17 2.12 -0.95
N TYR A 42 20.36 2.43 -0.44
CA TYR A 42 21.46 1.46 -0.32
C TYR A 42 21.14 0.28 0.60
N PHE A 43 20.32 0.48 1.62
CA PHE A 43 19.84 -0.62 2.47
C PHE A 43 18.88 -1.54 1.71
N TYR A 44 17.92 -0.99 0.95
CA TYR A 44 16.96 -1.77 0.17
C TYR A 44 17.62 -2.64 -0.92
N VAL A 45 18.72 -2.16 -1.53
CA VAL A 45 19.50 -2.94 -2.50
C VAL A 45 20.09 -4.23 -1.89
N ARG A 46 20.41 -4.22 -0.58
CA ARG A 46 20.94 -5.41 0.11
C ARG A 46 19.88 -6.43 0.50
N LEU A 47 18.60 -6.07 0.35
CA LEU A 47 17.45 -6.91 0.66
C LEU A 47 16.86 -7.62 -0.57
N TYR A 48 17.51 -7.46 -1.73
CA TYR A 48 17.18 -8.25 -2.91
C TYR A 48 17.50 -9.72 -2.68
N TRP A 49 16.76 -10.58 -3.37
CA TRP A 49 17.04 -12.00 -3.36
C TRP A 49 18.41 -12.30 -3.97
N THR A 50 19.13 -13.26 -3.37
CA THR A 50 20.37 -13.78 -3.92
C THR A 50 20.08 -14.93 -4.89
N GLY A 51 20.29 -14.71 -6.19
CA GLY A 51 20.30 -15.77 -7.22
C GLY A 51 18.94 -16.23 -7.78
N PHE A 52 17.80 -15.82 -7.19
CA PHE A 52 16.45 -16.17 -7.68
C PHE A 52 15.41 -15.20 -7.11
N GLY A 53 14.47 -14.67 -7.91
CA GLY A 53 13.39 -13.80 -7.42
C GLY A 53 12.88 -12.82 -8.46
N LEU A 54 11.87 -12.01 -8.10
CA LEU A 54 11.47 -10.85 -8.90
C LEU A 54 12.55 -9.75 -8.78
N PRO A 55 12.63 -8.79 -9.72
CA PRO A 55 13.47 -7.61 -9.58
C PRO A 55 12.92 -6.62 -8.53
N ALA A 56 12.55 -7.14 -7.36
CA ALA A 56 12.04 -6.44 -6.20
C ALA A 56 12.72 -7.02 -4.95
N ASN A 57 12.94 -6.19 -3.94
CA ASN A 57 13.45 -6.67 -2.66
C ASN A 57 12.34 -7.26 -1.78
N ILE A 58 12.72 -8.04 -0.76
CA ILE A 58 11.77 -8.74 0.12
C ILE A 58 10.78 -7.79 0.79
N VAL A 59 11.20 -6.56 1.13
CA VAL A 59 10.31 -5.56 1.73
C VAL A 59 9.29 -5.06 0.71
N GLU A 60 9.71 -4.75 -0.52
CA GLU A 60 8.80 -4.36 -1.61
C GLU A 60 7.74 -5.43 -1.88
N GLU A 61 8.15 -6.69 -1.95
CA GLU A 61 7.23 -7.81 -2.15
C GLU A 61 6.25 -7.95 -0.97
N TYR A 62 6.74 -7.83 0.26
CA TYR A 62 5.89 -7.95 1.45
C TYR A 62 4.88 -6.80 1.56
N ILE A 63 5.28 -5.57 1.22
CA ILE A 63 4.36 -4.42 1.14
C ILE A 63 3.34 -4.63 0.02
N LEU A 64 3.76 -5.10 -1.17
CA LEU A 64 2.84 -5.39 -2.27
C LEU A 64 1.78 -6.42 -1.87
N LEU A 65 2.20 -7.55 -1.29
CA LEU A 65 1.28 -8.57 -0.80
C LEU A 65 0.33 -8.03 0.28
N SER A 66 0.83 -7.15 1.16
CA SER A 66 0.02 -6.50 2.19
C SER A 66 -1.02 -5.54 1.60
N VAL A 67 -0.66 -4.76 0.58
CA VAL A 67 -1.60 -3.89 -0.16
C VAL A 67 -2.64 -4.72 -0.88
N LEU A 68 -2.24 -5.78 -1.59
CA LEU A 68 -3.17 -6.67 -2.29
C LEU A 68 -4.16 -7.32 -1.33
N LEU A 69 -3.67 -7.82 -0.18
CA LEU A 69 -4.53 -8.34 0.89
C LEU A 69 -5.51 -7.26 1.38
N HIS A 70 -5.00 -6.07 1.71
CA HIS A 70 -5.80 -4.96 2.24
C HIS A 70 -6.92 -4.54 1.29
N VAL A 71 -6.59 -4.36 0.00
CA VAL A 71 -7.55 -4.02 -1.06
C VAL A 71 -8.58 -5.13 -1.20
N PHE A 72 -8.14 -6.39 -1.31
CA PHE A 72 -9.05 -7.51 -1.53
C PHE A 72 -10.07 -7.66 -0.39
N VAL A 73 -9.62 -7.66 0.87
CA VAL A 73 -10.53 -7.79 2.02
C VAL A 73 -11.39 -6.53 2.22
N GLY A 74 -10.85 -5.34 1.93
CA GLY A 74 -11.58 -4.08 1.97
C GLY A 74 -12.71 -4.04 0.94
N LEU A 75 -12.45 -4.46 -0.29
CA LEU A 75 -13.46 -4.58 -1.35
C LEU A 75 -14.50 -5.64 -1.02
N LYS A 76 -14.09 -6.82 -0.53
CA LYS A 76 -15.04 -7.88 -0.14
C LYS A 76 -15.99 -7.42 0.96
N ARG A 77 -15.47 -6.71 1.97
CA ARG A 77 -16.29 -6.14 3.05
C ARG A 77 -17.23 -5.05 2.54
N THR A 78 -16.76 -4.23 1.60
CA THR A 78 -17.58 -3.19 0.95
C THR A 78 -18.73 -3.83 0.18
N TRP A 79 -18.46 -4.89 -0.58
CA TRP A 79 -19.46 -5.65 -1.32
C TRP A 79 -20.53 -6.25 -0.40
N ASP A 80 -20.10 -6.92 0.66
CA ASP A 80 -21.01 -7.64 1.56
C ASP A 80 -21.86 -6.72 2.43
N MET A 81 -21.30 -5.58 2.88
CA MET A 81 -21.91 -4.78 3.94
C MET A 81 -22.28 -3.37 3.50
N LYS A 82 -21.48 -2.72 2.65
CA LYS A 82 -21.61 -1.29 2.37
C LYS A 82 -22.49 -1.00 1.17
N LEU A 83 -22.48 -1.85 0.13
CA LEU A 83 -23.36 -1.69 -1.02
C LEU A 83 -24.85 -1.74 -0.64
N ALA A 84 -25.23 -2.59 0.32
CA ALA A 84 -26.60 -2.65 0.81
C ALA A 84 -27.04 -1.34 1.50
N LEU A 85 -26.12 -0.64 2.16
CA LEU A 85 -26.39 0.62 2.86
C LEU A 85 -26.57 1.81 1.92
N VAL A 86 -26.17 1.71 0.64
CA VAL A 86 -26.34 2.80 -0.34
C VAL A 86 -27.82 3.15 -0.51
N LYS A 87 -28.72 2.17 -0.42
CA LYS A 87 -30.17 2.39 -0.55
C LYS A 87 -30.74 3.28 0.56
N THR A 88 -30.15 3.27 1.75
CA THR A 88 -30.66 3.97 2.93
C THR A 88 -29.81 5.17 3.36
N GLN A 89 -28.50 5.13 3.09
CA GLN A 89 -27.53 6.15 3.51
C GLN A 89 -26.89 6.90 2.33
N GLY A 90 -27.27 6.56 1.09
CA GLY A 90 -26.70 7.13 -0.12
C GLY A 90 -25.24 6.75 -0.34
N LEU A 91 -24.58 7.44 -1.29
CA LEU A 91 -23.18 7.16 -1.67
C LEU A 91 -22.18 7.42 -0.54
N ASN A 92 -22.54 8.22 0.47
CA ASN A 92 -21.69 8.48 1.65
C ASN A 92 -21.31 7.18 2.39
N ALA A 93 -22.14 6.13 2.30
CA ALA A 93 -21.82 4.80 2.83
C ALA A 93 -20.54 4.19 2.23
N LEU A 94 -20.10 4.70 1.06
CA LEU A 94 -18.95 4.23 0.29
C LEU A 94 -17.73 5.15 0.36
N ASN A 95 -17.72 6.21 1.18
CA ASN A 95 -16.62 7.20 1.20
C ASN A 95 -15.23 6.56 1.34
N LEU A 96 -15.07 5.57 2.23
CA LEU A 96 -13.79 4.86 2.40
C LEU A 96 -13.42 3.97 1.20
N ALA A 97 -14.41 3.38 0.52
CA ALA A 97 -14.15 2.58 -0.66
C ALA A 97 -13.77 3.48 -1.85
N ILE A 98 -14.44 4.62 -2.01
CA ILE A 98 -14.13 5.61 -3.05
C ILE A 98 -12.73 6.19 -2.82
N SER A 99 -12.44 6.68 -1.62
CA SER A 99 -11.11 7.24 -1.33
C SER A 99 -10.00 6.18 -1.42
N GLY A 100 -10.27 4.94 -1.01
CA GLY A 100 -9.33 3.83 -1.17
C GLY A 100 -9.04 3.48 -2.63
N LEU A 101 -10.05 3.50 -3.50
CA LEU A 101 -9.88 3.28 -4.95
C LEU A 101 -9.14 4.44 -5.62
N MET A 102 -9.45 5.69 -5.24
CA MET A 102 -8.68 6.85 -5.71
C MET A 102 -7.21 6.74 -5.30
N LEU A 103 -6.94 6.34 -4.06
CA LEU A 103 -5.59 6.11 -3.56
C LEU A 103 -4.90 4.99 -4.34
N LEU A 104 -5.60 3.88 -4.65
CA LEU A 104 -5.04 2.79 -5.45
C LEU A 104 -4.62 3.26 -6.86
N THR A 105 -5.44 4.08 -7.50
CA THR A 105 -5.08 4.71 -8.79
C THR A 105 -3.85 5.60 -8.65
N PHE A 106 -3.82 6.46 -7.62
CA PHE A 106 -2.66 7.30 -7.33
C PHE A 106 -1.40 6.46 -7.08
N MET A 107 -1.48 5.39 -6.28
CA MET A 107 -0.34 4.52 -5.97
C MET A 107 0.21 3.84 -7.22
N THR A 108 -0.65 3.46 -8.16
CA THR A 108 -0.23 2.90 -9.44
C THR A 108 0.62 3.91 -10.22
N ILE A 109 0.14 5.15 -10.35
CA ILE A 109 0.89 6.24 -11.00
C ILE A 109 2.19 6.54 -10.25
N HIS A 110 2.14 6.64 -8.92
CA HIS A 110 3.30 6.89 -8.07
C HIS A 110 4.40 5.86 -8.26
N LEU A 111 4.06 4.56 -8.29
CA LEU A 111 5.03 3.49 -8.53
C LEU A 111 5.59 3.53 -9.95
N PHE A 112 4.77 3.80 -10.96
CA PHE A 112 5.27 3.97 -12.33
C PHE A 112 6.22 5.16 -12.46
N GLN A 113 5.99 6.25 -11.74
CA GLN A 113 6.86 7.42 -11.81
C GLN A 113 8.19 7.22 -11.05
N PHE A 114 8.14 6.66 -9.84
CA PHE A 114 9.31 6.65 -8.95
C PHE A 114 10.02 5.31 -8.84
N ARG A 115 9.35 4.20 -9.13
CA ARG A 115 9.93 2.85 -8.99
C ARG A 115 10.20 2.13 -10.30
N PHE A 116 9.32 2.30 -11.29
CA PHE A 116 9.38 1.61 -12.58
C PHE A 116 9.58 2.55 -13.77
N GLY A 117 9.68 3.85 -13.53
CA GLY A 117 9.90 4.83 -14.58
C GLY A 117 11.34 4.76 -15.05
N ASP A 118 11.56 4.63 -16.35
CA ASP A 118 12.89 4.79 -16.93
C ASP A 118 13.35 6.23 -16.68
N THR A 119 14.54 6.39 -16.08
CA THR A 119 15.20 7.68 -15.84
C THR A 119 15.94 8.18 -17.06
#